data_AF-A0A817X857-F1
#
_entry.id   AF-A0A817X857-F1
#
_cell.length_a   1.000
_cell.length_b   1.000
_cell.length_c   1.000
_cell.angle_alpha   90.00
_cell.angle_beta   90.00
_cell.angle_gamma   90.00
#
_symmetry.space_group_name_H-M   'P 1'
#
loop_
_entity.id
_entity.type
_entity.pdbx_description
1 polymer ?
#
loop_
_entity_poly.entity_id
_entity_poly.type
_entity_poly.pdbx_seq_one_letter_code
_entity_poly.pdbx_strand_id
1 'polypeptide(L)' 'MHEKLYHEASVYMTFGKNKGAINKFSKILENAKNIEESSFITALIQRATCYYREKMCKEALVDLKKVIDLRYKIREK' A
#
# COMPACT_ATOMS: atom_id res chain seq x y z
N MET A 1 2.90 -14.20 -7.38
CA MET A 1 1.47 -13.76 -7.44
C MET A 1 1.28 -12.27 -7.09
N HIS A 2 2.09 -11.68 -6.19
CA HIS A 2 1.98 -10.26 -5.81
C HIS A 2 2.36 -9.27 -6.91
N GLU A 3 3.37 -9.59 -7.71
CA GLU A 3 3.86 -8.72 -8.79
C GLU A 3 2.77 -8.34 -9.81
N LYS A 4 1.96 -9.32 -10.25
CA LYS A 4 0.80 -9.06 -11.12
C LYS A 4 -0.18 -8.07 -10.49
N LEU A 5 -0.55 -8.28 -9.23
CA LEU A 5 -1.48 -7.38 -8.52
C LEU A 5 -0.89 -5.98 -8.38
N TYR A 6 0.43 -5.88 -8.19
CA TYR A 6 1.12 -4.60 -8.06
C TYR A 6 1.12 -3.84 -9.39
N HIS A 7 1.42 -4.51 -10.50
CA HIS A 7 1.33 -3.91 -11.83
C HIS A 7 -0.09 -3.47 -12.15
N GLU A 8 -1.09 -4.31 -11.88
CA GLU A 8 -2.50 -3.93 -12.05
C GLU A 8 -2.85 -2.70 -11.20
N ALA A 9 -2.48 -2.67 -9.92
CA ALA A 9 -2.72 -1.53 -9.05
C ALA A 9 -2.08 -0.24 -9.60
N SER A 10 -0.84 -0.34 -10.08
CA SER A 10 -0.09 0.78 -10.67
C SER A 10 -0.76 1.32 -11.93
N VAL A 11 -1.24 0.43 -12.82
CA VAL A 11 -2.02 0.81 -14.00
C VAL A 11 -3.30 1.55 -13.59
N TYR A 12 -4.02 1.06 -12.59
CA TYR A 12 -5.23 1.73 -12.09
C TYR A 12 -4.91 3.13 -11.52
N MET A 13 -3.79 3.30 -10.82
CA MET A 13 -3.34 4.62 -10.33
C MET A 13 -3.03 5.59 -11.47
N THR A 14 -2.37 5.12 -12.54
CA THR A 14 -2.06 5.94 -13.71
C THR A 14 -3.33 6.46 -14.40
N PHE A 15 -4.39 5.65 -14.43
CA PHE A 15 -5.69 6.06 -14.96
C PHE A 15 -6.58 6.80 -13.95
N GLY A 16 -6.07 7.15 -12.76
CA GLY A 16 -6.84 7.82 -11.71
C GLY A 16 -7.94 6.96 -11.09
N LYS A 17 -7.97 5.65 -11.36
CA LYS A 17 -8.95 4.69 -10.82
C LYS A 17 -8.53 4.25 -9.41
N ASN A 18 -8.44 5.22 -8.49
CA ASN A 18 -7.84 5.00 -7.16
C ASN A 18 -8.59 3.92 -6.36
N LYS A 19 -9.93 3.84 -6.42
CA LYS A 19 -10.70 2.78 -5.74
C LYS A 19 -10.31 1.37 -6.19
N GLY A 20 -10.06 1.18 -7.49
CA GLY A 20 -9.60 -0.10 -8.01
C GLY A 20 -8.17 -0.41 -7.57
N ALA A 21 -7.28 0.59 -7.57
CA ALA A 21 -5.93 0.44 -7.03
C ALA A 21 -5.94 0.08 -5.53
N ILE A 22 -6.78 0.74 -4.72
CA ILE A 22 -6.97 0.44 -3.29
C ILE A 22 -7.31 -1.03 -3.10
N ASN A 23 -8.31 -1.54 -3.82
CA ASN A 23 -8.73 -2.94 -3.72
C ASN A 23 -7.56 -3.91 -4.05
N LYS A 24 -6.76 -3.59 -5.06
CA LYS A 24 -5.61 -4.42 -5.45
C LYS A 24 -4.51 -4.39 -4.39
N PHE A 25 -4.16 -3.22 -3.86
CA PHE A 25 -3.19 -3.11 -2.78
C PHE A 25 -3.66 -3.79 -1.50
N SER A 26 -4.96 -3.72 -1.16
CA SER A 26 -5.52 -4.45 -0.02
C SER A 26 -5.29 -5.96 -0.15
N LYS A 27 -5.53 -6.54 -1.33
CA LYS A 27 -5.25 -7.97 -1.58
C LYS A 27 -3.77 -8.34 -1.47
N ILE A 28 -2.86 -7.43 -1.83
CA ILE A 28 -1.42 -7.63 -1.62
C ILE A 28 -1.13 -7.67 -0.12
N LEU A 29 -1.66 -6.71 0.63
CA LEU A 29 -1.43 -6.55 2.06
C LEU A 29 -2.11 -7.62 2.92
N GLU A 30 -3.22 -8.20 2.47
CA GLU A 30 -3.87 -9.36 3.12
C GLU A 30 -2.95 -10.59 3.13
N ASN A 31 -2.07 -10.71 2.13
CA ASN A 31 -1.09 -11.79 2.02
C ASN A 31 0.28 -11.41 2.61
N ALA A 32 0.29 -10.58 3.66
CA ALA A 32 1.49 -10.00 4.28
C ALA A 32 2.60 -10.99 4.62
N LYS A 33 2.29 -12.26 4.91
CA LYS A 33 3.26 -13.28 5.34
C LYS A 33 4.26 -13.69 4.25
N ASN A 34 3.90 -13.48 2.97
CA ASN A 34 4.67 -13.98 1.83
C ASN A 34 5.27 -12.85 0.97
N ILE A 35 5.34 -11.63 1.51
CA ILE A 35 5.89 -10.48 0.80
C ILE A 35 7.08 -9.91 1.55
N GLU A 36 8.11 -9.54 0.78
CA GLU A 36 9.26 -8.83 1.33
C GLU A 36 8.80 -7.54 2.01
N GLU A 37 9.46 -7.20 3.12
CA GLU A 37 9.10 -6.05 3.93
C GLU A 37 9.16 -4.73 3.14
N SER A 38 10.12 -4.59 2.22
CA SER A 38 10.24 -3.47 1.29
C SER A 38 9.00 -3.31 0.39
N SER A 39 8.51 -4.45 -0.13
CA SER A 39 7.31 -4.52 -0.96
C SER A 39 6.04 -4.23 -0.14
N PHE A 40 5.99 -4.71 1.11
CA PHE A 40 4.91 -4.42 2.05
C PHE A 40 4.81 -2.93 2.35
N ILE A 41 5.94 -2.29 2.69
CA ILE A 41 6.01 -0.85 2.92
C ILE A 41 5.58 -0.06 1.68
N THR A 42 6.04 -0.47 0.50
CA THR A 42 5.68 0.20 -0.76
C THR A 42 4.17 0.10 -1.03
N ALA A 43 3.57 -1.08 -0.85
CA ALA A 43 2.13 -1.26 -1.02
C ALA A 43 1.30 -0.41 -0.05
N LEU A 44 1.73 -0.25 1.21
CA LEU A 44 1.08 0.66 2.17
C LEU A 44 1.15 2.12 1.70
N ILE A 45 2.31 2.59 1.26
CA ILE A 45 2.48 3.98 0.78
C ILE A 45 1.59 4.24 -0.44
N GLN A 46 1.56 3.31 -1.40
CA GLN A 46 0.75 3.47 -2.62
C GLN A 46 -0.76 3.43 -2.31
N ARG A 47 -1.20 2.55 -1.39
CA ARG A 47 -2.60 2.53 -0.95
C ARG A 47 -2.98 3.80 -0.20
N ALA A 48 -2.13 4.29 0.69
CA ALA A 48 -2.33 5.57 1.38
C ALA A 48 -2.46 6.74 0.39
N THR A 49 -1.63 6.75 -0.66
CA THR A 49 -1.70 7.75 -1.73
C THR A 49 -3.05 7.70 -2.46
N CYS A 50 -3.54 6.49 -2.75
CA CYS A 50 -4.86 6.31 -3.35
C CYS A 50 -5.98 6.77 -2.42
N TYR A 51 -5.93 6.43 -1.13
CA TYR A 51 -6.89 6.91 -0.13
C TYR A 51 -6.91 8.44 -0.05
N TYR A 52 -5.74 9.08 -0.03
CA TYR A 52 -5.63 10.54 -0.03
C TYR A 52 -6.28 11.16 -1.27
N ARG A 53 -6.04 10.59 -2.47
CA ARG A 53 -6.68 11.05 -3.72
C ARG A 53 -8.21 10.90 -3.70
N GLU A 54 -8.73 9.92 -2.97
CA GLU A 54 -10.17 9.74 -2.72
C GLU A 54 -10.70 10.54 -1.52
N LYS A 55 -9.89 11.43 -0.94
CA LYS A 55 -10.21 12.22 0.27
C LYS A 55 -10.48 11.37 1.53
N MET A 56 -10.05 10.11 1.53
CA MET A 56 -10.12 9.17 2.65
C MET A 56 -8.90 9.34 3.57
N CYS A 57 -8.78 10.52 4.19
CA CYS A 57 -7.56 10.90 4.92
C CYS A 57 -7.31 10.05 6.17
N LYS A 58 -8.36 9.54 6.82
CA LYS A 58 -8.22 8.72 8.04
C LYS A 58 -7.54 7.40 7.72
N GLU A 59 -7.96 6.76 6.63
CA GLU A 59 -7.43 5.49 6.13
C GLU A 59 -6.00 5.66 5.62
N ALA A 60 -5.71 6.75 4.91
CA ALA A 60 -4.36 7.09 4.49
C ALA A 60 -3.41 7.22 5.70
N LEU A 61 -3.85 7.89 6.77
CA LEU A 61 -3.06 8.04 7.99
C LEU A 61 -2.78 6.71 8.69
N VAL A 62 -3.73 5.78 8.69
CA VAL A 62 -3.53 4.43 9.26
C VAL A 62 -2.40 3.70 8.54
N ASP A 63 -2.41 3.71 7.21
CA ASP A 63 -1.36 3.07 6.41
C ASP A 63 0.01 3.74 6.62
N LEU A 64 0.06 5.08 6.65
CA LEU A 64 1.31 5.83 6.87
C LEU A 64 1.88 5.62 8.28
N LYS A 65 1.05 5.56 9.32
CA LYS A 65 1.50 5.23 10.68
C LYS A 65 2.17 3.85 10.72
N LYS A 66 1.57 2.87 10.06
CA LYS A 66 2.14 1.52 9.96
C LYS A 66 3.50 1.51 9.25
N VAL A 67 3.67 2.32 8.20
CA VAL A 67 4.98 2.48 7.53
C VAL A 67 6.02 3.06 8.48
N ILE A 68 5.65 4.07 9.26
CA ILE A 68 6.52 4.70 10.24
C ILE A 68 6.95 3.68 11.30
N ASP A 69 6.02 2.93 11.87
CA ASP A 69 6.29 1.92 12.89
C ASP A 69 7.26 0.83 12.37
N LEU A 70 7.08 0.38 11.12
CA LEU A 70 7.97 -0.60 10.50
C LEU A 70 9.37 -0.02 10.28
N ARG A 71 9.48 1.20 9.77
CA ARG A 71 10.78 1.84 9.56
C ARG A 71 11.53 2.13 10.85
N TYR A 72 10.82 2.49 11.93
CA TYR A 72 11.44 2.64 13.24
C TYR A 72 11.97 1.30 13.76
N LYS A 73 11.18 0.22 13.67
CA LYS A 73 11.65 -1.13 14.05
C LYS A 73 12.88 -1.61 13.29
N ILE A 74 12.99 -1.25 12.00
CA ILE A 74 14.17 -1.62 11.18
C ILE A 74 15.43 -0.89 11.66
N ARG A 75 15.32 0.37 12.11
CA ARG A 75 16.48 1.17 12.54
C ARG A 75 17.07 0.76 13.89
N GLU A 76 16.31 0.02 14.70
CA GLU A 76 16.74 -0.47 16.03
C GLU A 76 17.30 -1.90 16.00
N LYS A 77 17.35 -2.54 14.82
CA LYS A 77 17.97 -3.87 14.60
C LYS A 77 19.35 -3.73 13.98
#